data_AF-H3BD87-F1
#
_entry.id   AF-H3BD87-F1
#
_cell.length_a   1.000
_cell.length_b   1.000
_cell.length_c   1.000
_cell.angle_alpha   90.00
_cell.angle_beta   90.00
_cell.angle_gamma   90.00
#
_symmetry.space_group_name_H-M   'P 1'
#
loop_
_entity.id
_entity.type
_entity.pdbx_description
1 polymer ?
#
loop_
_entity_poly.entity_id
_entity_poly.type
_entity_poly.pdbx_seq_one_letter_code
_entity_poly.pdbx_strand_id
1 'polypeptide(L)'
;RRICQGLSGGKDSCYNMMQCVAAGHQIVALANLRPAENKDTCSCADELDSYMYQTVGHQAIDLYAEALELPLYRHTIQGSSVDIGGEYTKCEGDEVEDLYHLLNLVQ
;
A
#
# COMPACT_ATOMS: atom_id res chain seq x y z
N ARG A 1 12.73 -13.73 10.97
CA ARG A 1 12.84 -13.48 9.51
C ARG A 1 12.53 -12.02 9.25
N ARG A 2 13.17 -11.35 8.28
CA ARG A 2 12.88 -9.93 7.94
C ARG A 2 11.74 -9.86 6.93
N ILE A 3 10.81 -8.93 7.11
CA ILE A 3 9.65 -8.74 6.22
C ILE A 3 9.41 -7.26 5.93
N CYS A 4 8.82 -6.98 4.77
CA CYS A 4 8.22 -5.69 4.45
C CYS A 4 6.71 -5.77 4.68
N GLN A 5 6.13 -4.78 5.36
CA GLN A 5 4.71 -4.75 5.66
C GLN A 5 3.97 -3.78 4.74
N GLY A 6 2.99 -4.30 3.98
CA GLY A 6 2.03 -3.47 3.27
C GLY A 6 1.05 -2.82 4.24
N LEU A 7 0.94 -1.50 4.21
CA LEU A 7 0.02 -0.72 5.03
C LEU A 7 -1.06 -0.09 4.16
N SER A 8 -2.30 -0.24 4.64
CA SER A 8 -3.50 0.32 4.04
C SER A 8 -4.08 1.47 4.88
N GLY A 9 -3.48 1.76 6.04
CA GLY A 9 -4.00 2.74 7.02
C GLY A 9 -5.15 2.19 7.89
N GLY A 10 -5.65 0.99 7.61
CA GLY A 10 -6.74 0.35 8.35
C GLY A 10 -6.29 -0.55 9.50
N LYS A 11 -7.22 -0.84 10.42
CA LYS A 11 -7.01 -1.68 11.63
C LYS A 11 -6.39 -3.05 11.33
N ASP A 12 -6.75 -3.66 10.21
CA ASP A 12 -6.35 -5.03 9.87
C ASP A 12 -4.86 -5.08 9.49
N SER A 13 -4.35 -4.04 8.83
CA SER A 13 -2.93 -3.91 8.52
C SER A 13 -2.07 -3.75 9.79
N CYS A 14 -2.55 -2.98 10.77
CA CYS A 14 -1.92 -2.87 12.09
C CYS A 14 -1.98 -4.18 12.88
N TYR A 15 -3.10 -4.91 12.82
CA TYR A 15 -3.20 -6.21 13.45
C TYR A 15 -2.22 -7.22 12.85
N ASN A 16 -2.12 -7.27 11.52
CA ASN A 16 -1.16 -8.12 10.82
C ASN A 16 0.29 -7.81 11.27
N MET A 17 0.63 -6.53 11.36
CA MET A 17 1.93 -6.09 11.89
C MET A 17 2.24 -6.66 13.28
N MET A 18 1.29 -6.56 14.21
CA MET A 18 1.43 -7.12 15.56
C MET A 18 1.59 -8.64 15.55
N GLN A 19 0.83 -9.34 14.69
CA GLN A 19 0.94 -10.80 14.55
C GLN A 19 2.28 -11.22 13.95
N CYS A 20 2.82 -10.49 12.97
CA CYS A 20 4.15 -10.74 12.43
C CYS A 20 5.22 -10.63 13.52
N VAL A 21 5.16 -9.59 14.35
CA VAL A 21 6.08 -9.42 15.48
C VAL A 21 5.90 -10.57 16.49
N ALA A 22 4.66 -10.94 16.83
CA ALA A 22 4.37 -12.06 17.74
C ALA A 22 4.89 -13.40 17.21
N ALA A 23 4.88 -13.60 15.90
CA ALA A 23 5.45 -14.77 15.22
C ALA A 23 7.00 -14.71 15.07
N GLY A 24 7.67 -13.69 15.62
CA GLY A 24 9.12 -13.53 15.59
C GLY A 24 9.67 -12.97 14.27
N HIS A 25 8.83 -12.30 13.48
CA HIS A 25 9.28 -11.55 12.31
C HIS A 25 9.70 -10.14 12.71
N GLN A 26 10.78 -9.67 12.08
CA GLN A 26 11.23 -8.29 12.21
C GLN A 26 10.76 -7.53 10.99
N ILE A 27 10.02 -6.46 11.23
CA ILE A 27 9.56 -5.57 10.17
C ILE A 27 10.68 -4.57 9.92
N VAL A 28 11.13 -4.52 8.67
CA VAL A 28 12.30 -3.71 8.28
C VAL A 28 11.96 -2.57 7.33
N ALA A 29 10.77 -2.60 6.75
CA ALA A 29 10.26 -1.58 5.85
C ALA A 29 8.73 -1.61 5.86
N LEU A 30 8.16 -0.45 5.57
CA LEU A 30 6.75 -0.25 5.35
C LEU A 30 6.55 0.09 3.86
N ALA A 31 5.46 -0.41 3.26
CA ALA A 31 5.12 -0.14 1.89
C ALA A 31 3.64 0.29 1.79
N ASN A 32 3.34 1.31 0.99
CA ASN A 32 1.96 1.76 0.80
C ASN A 32 1.71 2.25 -0.64
N LEU A 33 0.59 1.81 -1.20
CA LEU A 33 0.01 2.41 -2.40
C LEU A 33 -0.89 3.58 -2.00
N ARG A 34 -0.73 4.73 -2.65
CA ARG A 34 -1.49 5.95 -2.38
C ARG A 34 -2.15 6.51 -3.64
N PRO A 35 -3.26 7.26 -3.53
CA PRO A 35 -3.83 7.96 -4.67
C PRO A 35 -2.90 9.06 -5.19
N ALA A 36 -3.12 9.52 -6.42
CA ALA A 36 -2.40 10.66 -6.96
C ALA A 36 -2.86 11.97 -6.30
N GLU A 37 -1.92 12.77 -5.79
CA GLU A 37 -2.21 14.04 -5.09
C GLU A 37 -2.80 15.13 -6.01
N ASN A 38 -2.69 14.98 -7.35
CA ASN A 38 -3.12 15.97 -8.33
C ASN A 38 -4.27 15.47 -9.22
N LYS A 39 -5.51 15.70 -8.78
CA LYS A 39 -6.64 16.00 -9.69
C LYS A 39 -7.49 17.13 -9.09
N ASP A 40 -7.15 18.35 -9.48
CA ASP A 40 -7.74 19.66 -9.09
C ASP A 40 -9.25 19.85 -9.40
N THR A 41 -10.13 18.85 -9.27
CA THR A 41 -11.56 19.06 -9.61
C THR A 41 -12.60 18.35 -8.76
N CYS A 42 -12.25 17.66 -7.68
CA CYS A 42 -13.25 17.11 -6.77
C CYS A 42 -12.61 16.66 -5.46
N SER A 43 -13.25 16.94 -4.33
CA SER A 43 -12.92 16.46 -2.98
C SER A 43 -13.02 14.93 -2.81
N CYS A 44 -12.91 14.18 -3.90
CA CYS A 44 -12.97 12.73 -4.00
C CYS A 44 -11.60 12.10 -4.35
N ALA A 45 -10.50 12.87 -4.35
CA ALA A 45 -9.16 12.36 -4.68
C ALA A 45 -8.56 11.40 -3.63
N ASP A 46 -8.97 11.50 -2.35
CA ASP A 46 -8.59 10.52 -1.30
C ASP A 46 -9.34 9.18 -1.44
N GLU A 47 -10.42 9.17 -2.23
CA GLU A 47 -11.23 8.00 -2.55
C GLU A 47 -11.02 7.66 -4.02
N LEU A 48 -9.82 7.15 -4.33
CA LEU A 48 -9.66 6.42 -5.58
C LEU A 48 -10.53 5.17 -5.46
N ASP A 49 -11.41 4.93 -6.44
CA ASP A 49 -12.29 3.76 -6.50
C ASP A 49 -11.46 2.53 -6.88
N SER A 50 -10.47 2.21 -6.04
CA SER A 50 -9.63 1.03 -6.13
C SER A 50 -10.40 -0.16 -5.58
N TYR A 51 -10.51 -1.21 -6.39
CA TYR A 51 -11.19 -2.43 -5.97
C TYR A 51 -10.38 -3.17 -4.90
N MET A 52 -9.05 -3.14 -5.00
CA MET A 52 -8.15 -3.96 -4.16
C MET A 52 -7.43 -3.20 -3.04
N TYR A 53 -7.16 -1.91 -3.19
CA TYR A 53 -6.26 -1.17 -2.30
C TYR A 53 -6.95 0.01 -1.62
N GLN A 54 -6.95 0.01 -0.28
CA GLN A 54 -7.52 1.10 0.50
C GLN A 54 -6.70 2.38 0.33
N THR A 55 -7.36 3.46 -0.08
CA THR A 55 -6.76 4.81 -0.17
C THR A 55 -7.16 5.72 0.99
N VAL A 56 -8.29 5.46 1.65
CA VAL A 56 -8.76 6.27 2.79
C VAL A 56 -7.83 6.11 3.99
N GLY A 57 -7.37 7.24 4.54
CA GLY A 57 -6.52 7.25 5.73
C GLY A 57 -5.04 6.96 5.47
N HIS A 58 -4.60 6.95 4.20
CA HIS A 58 -3.20 6.74 3.83
C HIS A 58 -2.24 7.79 4.42
N GLN A 59 -2.75 8.96 4.86
CA GLN A 59 -1.98 10.00 5.54
C GLN A 59 -1.47 9.56 6.93
N ALA A 60 -2.18 8.63 7.59
CA ALA A 60 -1.74 8.10 8.88
C ALA A 60 -0.50 7.21 8.77
N ILE A 61 -0.17 6.72 7.57
CA ILE A 61 0.95 5.80 7.33
C ILE A 61 2.29 6.50 7.54
N ASP A 62 2.39 7.79 7.23
CA ASP A 62 3.60 8.57 7.48
C ASP A 62 3.89 8.65 8.98
N LEU A 63 2.85 8.82 9.81
CA LEU A 63 2.97 8.80 11.27
C LEU A 63 3.38 7.42 11.81
N TYR A 64 2.91 6.34 11.19
CA TYR A 64 3.36 4.99 11.54
C TYR A 64 4.83 4.76 11.23
N ALA A 65 5.32 5.24 10.09
CA ALA A 65 6.73 5.13 9.73
C ALA A 65 7.63 5.92 10.67
N GLU A 66 7.20 7.13 11.05
CA GLU A 66 7.89 7.96 12.04
C GLU A 66 7.92 7.27 13.41
N ALA A 67 6.78 6.79 13.90
CA ALA A 67 6.68 6.16 15.21
C ALA A 67 7.45 4.83 15.32
N LEU A 68 7.61 4.11 14.22
CA LEU A 68 8.34 2.84 14.17
C LEU A 68 9.80 3.01 13.75
N GLU A 69 10.20 4.21 13.33
CA GLU A 69 11.53 4.52 12.76
C GLU A 69 11.92 3.56 11.61
N LEU A 70 10.94 3.23 10.76
CA LEU A 70 11.12 2.31 9.63
C LEU A 70 11.08 3.06 8.29
N PRO A 71 11.88 2.62 7.29
CA PRO A 71 11.80 3.18 5.96
C PRO A 71 10.41 2.92 5.35
N LEU A 72 9.81 3.96 4.79
CA LEU A 72 8.50 3.93 4.13
C LEU A 72 8.68 4.09 2.62
N TYR A 73 8.24 3.09 1.88
CA TYR A 73 8.17 3.10 0.42
C TYR A 73 6.74 3.38 0.00
N ARG A 74 6.56 4.40 -0.85
CA ARG A 74 5.24 4.75 -1.37
C ARG A 74 5.25 4.77 -2.89
N HIS A 75 4.18 4.27 -3.48
CA HIS A 75 3.94 4.41 -4.91
C HIS A 75 2.51 4.89 -5.16
N THR A 76 2.35 5.69 -6.21
CA THR A 76 1.06 6.26 -6.56
C THR A 76 0.34 5.28 -7.48
N ILE A 77 -0.92 4.96 -7.16
CA ILE A 77 -1.77 4.16 -8.04
C ILE A 77 -2.06 4.98 -9.29
N GLN A 78 -1.62 4.47 -10.44
CA GLN A 78 -1.86 5.04 -11.76
C GLN A 78 -2.83 4.18 -12.57
N GLY A 79 -2.79 2.87 -12.35
CA GLY A 79 -3.71 1.92 -12.94
C GLY A 79 -5.11 1.99 -12.35
N SER A 80 -6.02 1.30 -13.02
CA SER A 80 -7.39 1.05 -12.57
C SER A 80 -7.60 -0.45 -12.39
N SER A 81 -8.66 -0.88 -11.70
CA SER A 81 -8.99 -2.30 -11.59
C SER A 81 -9.44 -2.84 -12.96
N VAL A 82 -8.53 -3.50 -13.71
CA VAL A 82 -8.81 -4.04 -15.06
C VAL A 82 -9.10 -5.54 -14.97
N ASP A 83 -8.25 -6.31 -14.31
CA ASP A 83 -8.41 -7.74 -14.04
C ASP A 83 -8.69 -7.98 -12.56
N ILE A 84 -9.95 -8.23 -12.25
CA ILE A 84 -10.42 -8.57 -10.89
C ILE A 84 -10.46 -10.09 -10.64
N GLY A 85 -9.83 -10.88 -11.52
CA GLY A 85 -9.70 -12.33 -11.36
C GLY A 85 -8.87 -12.74 -10.15
N GLY A 86 -8.97 -14.01 -9.76
CA GLY A 86 -8.17 -14.57 -8.66
C GLY A 86 -6.74 -14.97 -9.05
N GLU A 87 -6.43 -14.97 -10.34
CA GLU A 87 -5.12 -15.35 -10.88
C GLU A 87 -4.41 -14.12 -11.44
N TYR A 88 -3.15 -13.91 -11.03
CA TYR A 88 -2.36 -12.79 -11.53
C TYR A 88 -1.99 -13.00 -13.00
N THR A 89 -2.49 -12.11 -13.86
CA THR A 89 -2.06 -11.98 -15.25
C THR A 89 -1.52 -10.57 -15.46
N LYS A 90 -0.33 -10.46 -16.05
CA LYS A 90 0.25 -9.15 -16.35
C LYS A 90 -0.68 -8.38 -17.29
N CYS A 91 -1.20 -7.25 -16.83
CA CYS A 91 -2.11 -6.39 -17.57
C CYS A 91 -1.64 -4.94 -17.50
N GLU A 92 -1.33 -4.33 -18.64
CA GLU A 92 -0.86 -2.94 -18.67
C GLU A 92 -1.98 -1.99 -18.23
N GLY A 93 -1.68 -1.12 -17.26
CA GLY A 93 -2.64 -0.16 -16.71
C GLY A 93 -3.51 -0.72 -15.58
N ASP A 94 -3.21 -1.92 -15.07
CA ASP A 94 -3.83 -2.45 -13.87
C ASP A 94 -3.15 -1.94 -12.59
N GLU A 95 -3.95 -1.64 -11.56
CA GLU A 95 -3.46 -1.26 -10.23
C GLU A 95 -2.54 -2.32 -9.57
N VAL A 96 -2.66 -3.59 -9.97
CA VAL A 96 -1.78 -4.68 -9.51
C VAL A 96 -0.34 -4.49 -10.01
N GLU A 97 -0.14 -3.89 -11.19
CA GLU A 97 1.20 -3.57 -11.69
C GLU A 97 1.84 -2.44 -10.87
N ASP A 98 1.05 -1.51 -10.32
CA ASP A 98 1.55 -0.50 -9.40
C ASP A 98 2.07 -1.15 -8.09
N LEU A 99 1.39 -2.19 -7.58
CA LEU A 99 1.93 -2.98 -6.47
C LEU A 99 3.25 -3.65 -6.84
N TYR A 100 3.35 -4.23 -8.04
CA TYR A 100 4.58 -4.86 -8.52
C TYR A 100 5.76 -3.87 -8.56
N HIS A 101 5.53 -2.66 -9.10
CA HIS A 101 6.54 -1.60 -9.10
C HIS A 101 6.95 -1.17 -7.68
N LEU A 102 5.98 -1.05 -6.76
CA LEU A 102 6.27 -0.73 -5.36
C LEU A 102 7.16 -1.80 -4.72
N LEU A 103 6.87 -3.08 -4.93
CA LEU A 103 7.66 -4.17 -4.36
C LEU A 103 9.10 -4.21 -4.92
N ASN A 104 9.29 -3.83 -6.18
CA ASN A 104 10.64 -3.68 -6.75
C ASN A 104 11.46 -2.55 -6.12
N LEU A 105 10.84 -1.58 -5.45
CA LEU A 105 11.55 -0.53 -4.71
C LEU A 105 12.09 -1.01 -3.36
N VAL A 106 11.52 -2.09 -2.80
CA VAL A 106 11.86 -2.60 -1.44
C VAL A 106 12.94 -3.70 -1.48
N GLN A 107 13.78 -3.74 -2.52
CA GLN A 107 14.84 -4.75 -2.68
C GLN A 107 16.08 -4.48 -1.82
#